data_AF-A0A820BZ06-F1
#
_entry.id   AF-A0A820BZ06-F1
#
_cell.length_a   1.000
_cell.length_b   1.000
_cell.length_c   1.000
_cell.angle_alpha   90.00
_cell.angle_beta   90.00
_cell.angle_gamma   90.00
#
_symmetry.space_group_name_H-M   'P 1'
#
loop_
_entity.id
_entity.type
_entity.pdbx_description
1 polymer ?
#
loop_
_entity_poly.entity_id
_entity_poly.type
_entity_poly.pdbx_seq_one_letter_code
_entity_poly.pdbx_strand_id
1 'polypeptide(L)'
;MLSTATHVPTFQTNKNEIQNLIQFIYKYEQILKEFGALKIQLHDDCKLALKKRPKHLLISTINKQVSKENKDDLIYSVQQTDRSNESIKQRAVIKDETDFWSKLRLSKNYRQLNISIVPNKSFFIEKKSHEYFDIHRIPKQSLLRIGEKKVISQCVPHVKRANSPGAIFPLSCAKQHLSSIDYHHEGGNHQWYVIPAYERKALETLIKKENLSVCFDHGNIFIDPLLLDKNHIRYHRILQSN
;
A
#
# COMPACT_ATOMS: atom_id res chain seq x y z
N MET A 1 -7.33 15.84 -18.74
CA MET A 1 -7.93 16.26 -17.46
C MET A 1 -6.81 16.35 -16.44
N LEU A 2 -6.74 17.44 -15.68
CA LEU A 2 -5.84 17.60 -14.54
C LEU A 2 -6.40 16.77 -13.38
N SER A 3 -5.55 16.01 -12.70
CA SER A 3 -5.95 15.20 -11.54
C SER A 3 -6.44 16.11 -10.41
N THR A 4 -7.55 15.74 -9.77
CA THR A 4 -8.08 16.47 -8.59
C THR A 4 -7.38 16.08 -7.29
N ALA A 5 -6.46 15.12 -7.35
CA ALA A 5 -5.84 14.55 -6.17
C ALA A 5 -4.87 15.52 -5.50
N THR A 6 -5.10 15.74 -4.22
CA THR A 6 -4.18 16.46 -3.34
C THR A 6 -3.16 15.49 -2.74
N HIS A 7 -1.99 16.01 -2.38
CA HIS A 7 -1.04 15.25 -1.61
C HIS A 7 -1.50 15.11 -0.17
N VAL A 8 -1.31 13.92 0.39
CA VAL A 8 -1.55 13.69 1.82
C VAL A 8 -0.57 14.53 2.66
N PRO A 9 -1.00 15.09 3.80
CA PRO A 9 -0.13 15.81 4.71
C PRO A 9 1.09 14.98 5.14
N THR A 10 2.25 15.64 5.09
CA THR A 10 3.53 15.07 5.53
C THR A 10 3.97 15.76 6.82
N PHE A 11 4.24 14.97 7.85
CA PHE A 11 4.70 15.44 9.14
C PHE A 11 6.15 15.01 9.37
N GLN A 12 7.00 15.96 9.71
CA GLN A 12 8.31 15.65 10.25
C GLN A 12 8.16 15.30 11.73
N THR A 13 8.74 14.18 12.15
CA THR A 13 8.64 13.69 13.54
C THR A 13 10.01 13.50 14.16
N ASN A 14 10.15 13.89 15.41
CA ASN A 14 11.37 13.65 16.20
C ASN A 14 11.31 12.32 16.99
N LYS A 15 12.41 12.00 17.68
CA LYS A 15 12.52 10.79 18.51
C LYS A 15 11.39 10.61 19.52
N ASN A 16 10.94 11.68 20.17
CA ASN A 16 9.92 11.59 21.24
C ASN A 16 8.53 11.27 20.66
N GLU A 17 8.21 11.87 19.52
CA GLU A 17 6.93 11.66 18.83
C GLU A 17 6.83 10.24 18.27
N ILE A 18 7.90 9.74 17.63
CA ILE A 18 7.89 8.39 17.06
C ILE A 18 7.84 7.32 18.16
N GLN A 19 8.49 7.55 19.31
CA GLN A 19 8.38 6.65 20.48
C GLN A 19 6.96 6.53 21.02
N ASN A 20 6.16 7.59 20.86
CA ASN A 20 4.76 7.64 21.25
C ASN A 20 3.84 7.66 20.02
N LEU A 21 4.15 6.83 19.02
CA LEU A 21 3.44 6.82 17.72
C LEU A 21 1.92 6.72 17.85
N ILE A 22 1.40 5.96 18.82
CA ILE A 22 -0.06 5.88 19.05
C ILE A 22 -0.65 7.25 19.42
N GLN A 23 0.00 7.97 20.35
CA GLN A 23 -0.44 9.31 20.74
C GLN A 23 -0.30 10.30 19.56
N PHE A 24 0.77 10.18 18.77
CA PHE A 24 0.94 10.94 17.54
C PHE A 24 -0.22 10.70 16.57
N ILE A 25 -0.59 9.44 16.33
CA ILE A 25 -1.71 9.07 15.46
C ILE A 25 -3.02 9.68 15.98
N TYR A 26 -3.30 9.60 17.29
CA TYR A 26 -4.49 10.20 17.88
C TYR A 26 -4.52 11.73 17.75
N LYS A 27 -3.37 12.40 17.90
CA LYS A 27 -3.26 13.86 17.70
C LYS A 27 -3.72 14.28 16.29
N TYR A 28 -3.50 13.44 15.28
CA TYR A 28 -3.83 13.71 13.88
C TYR A 28 -5.00 12.86 13.35
N GLU A 29 -5.87 12.36 14.23
CA GLU A 29 -6.99 11.49 13.85
C GLU A 29 -7.91 12.16 12.81
N GLN A 30 -8.21 13.46 12.97
CA GLN A 30 -9.08 14.17 12.04
C GLN A 30 -8.48 14.24 10.63
N ILE A 31 -7.17 14.42 10.53
CA ILE A 31 -6.44 14.41 9.26
C ILE A 31 -6.49 13.02 8.63
N LEU A 32 -6.32 11.96 9.43
CA LEU A 32 -6.48 10.58 8.96
C LEU A 32 -7.89 10.30 8.44
N LYS A 33 -8.94 10.83 9.08
CA LYS A 33 -10.32 10.68 8.61
C LYS A 33 -10.56 11.40 7.28
N GLU A 34 -9.96 12.57 7.11
CA GLU A 34 -10.10 13.39 5.90
C GLU A 34 -9.33 12.80 4.70
N PHE A 35 -8.07 12.42 4.92
CA PHE A 35 -7.15 12.00 3.85
C PHE A 35 -7.02 10.48 3.69
N GLY A 36 -7.49 9.70 4.66
CA GLY A 36 -7.33 8.24 4.72
C GLY A 36 -5.91 7.77 5.12
N ALA A 37 -4.92 8.66 5.09
CA ALA A 37 -3.54 8.37 5.45
C ALA A 37 -2.83 9.65 5.92
N LEU A 38 -1.62 9.49 6.47
CA LEU A 38 -0.65 10.55 6.68
C LEU A 38 0.74 10.03 6.32
N LYS A 39 1.65 10.91 5.88
CA LYS A 39 3.07 10.56 5.68
C LYS A 39 3.87 11.04 6.89
N ILE A 40 4.64 10.14 7.49
CA ILE A 40 5.60 10.49 8.55
C ILE A 40 6.99 10.49 7.93
N GLN A 41 7.66 11.65 7.98
CA GLN A 41 9.07 11.78 7.67
C GLN A 41 9.84 11.79 8.98
N LEU A 42 10.69 10.79 9.17
CA LEU A 42 11.52 10.69 10.37
C LEU A 42 12.66 11.70 10.30
N HIS A 43 12.91 12.39 11.42
CA HIS A 43 14.08 13.25 11.58
C HIS A 43 15.34 12.40 11.89
N ASP A 44 16.53 12.96 11.68
CA ASP A 44 17.80 12.22 11.75
C ASP A 44 18.13 11.65 13.14
N ASP A 45 17.50 12.18 14.19
CA ASP A 45 17.60 11.71 15.57
C ASP A 45 16.76 10.45 15.85
N CYS A 46 15.87 10.08 14.93
CA CYS A 46 15.01 8.91 15.04
C CYS A 46 15.80 7.62 14.75
N LYS A 47 16.13 6.86 15.79
CA LYS A 47 16.77 5.55 15.63
C LYS A 47 15.70 4.46 15.46
N LEU A 48 15.72 3.75 14.34
CA LEU A 48 14.84 2.60 14.10
C LEU A 48 15.53 1.27 14.45
N ALA A 49 14.79 0.35 15.06
CA ALA A 49 15.26 -0.98 15.37
C ALA A 49 15.21 -1.89 14.11
N LEU A 50 16.08 -1.67 13.13
CA LEU A 50 16.06 -2.40 11.84
C LEU A 50 17.18 -3.44 11.69
N LYS A 51 16.88 -4.56 11.04
CA LYS A 51 17.85 -5.53 10.52
C LYS A 51 18.44 -5.01 9.23
N LYS A 52 19.71 -5.32 8.97
CA LYS A 52 20.26 -5.22 7.61
C LYS A 52 19.49 -6.15 6.68
N ARG A 53 19.21 -5.70 5.46
CA ARG A 53 18.57 -6.52 4.44
C ARG A 53 19.44 -7.75 4.12
N PRO A 54 18.87 -8.97 4.18
CA PRO A 54 19.52 -10.15 3.63
C PRO A 54 19.65 -10.03 2.10
N LYS A 55 20.86 -10.20 1.56
CA LYS A 55 21.11 -10.19 0.10
C LYS A 55 20.32 -11.25 -0.66
N HIS A 56 19.98 -12.36 0.00
CA HIS A 56 19.29 -13.52 -0.58
C HIS A 56 17.99 -13.88 0.13
N LEU A 57 17.12 -12.90 0.35
CA LEU A 57 15.72 -13.24 0.62
C LEU A 57 15.15 -13.83 -0.67
N LEU A 58 15.13 -15.17 -0.74
CA LEU A 58 14.45 -15.94 -1.77
C LEU A 58 12.97 -15.67 -1.62
N ILE A 59 12.48 -14.70 -2.38
CA ILE A 59 11.08 -14.34 -2.39
C ILE A 59 10.58 -14.61 -3.80
N SER A 60 9.67 -15.58 -3.94
CA SER A 60 8.98 -15.83 -5.20
C SER A 60 8.05 -14.66 -5.52
N THR A 61 7.99 -14.30 -6.79
CA THR A 61 6.97 -13.38 -7.32
C THR A 61 5.59 -14.00 -7.13
N ILE A 62 4.60 -13.17 -6.81
CA ILE A 62 3.22 -13.62 -6.82
C ILE A 62 2.81 -13.84 -8.27
N ASN A 63 2.27 -15.03 -8.57
CA ASN A 63 1.69 -15.39 -9.87
C ASN A 63 0.30 -14.76 -10.04
N LYS A 64 0.25 -13.42 -9.93
CA LYS A 64 -0.97 -12.64 -10.16
C LYS A 64 -0.71 -11.64 -11.28
N GLN A 65 -1.74 -11.45 -12.09
CA GLN A 65 -1.72 -10.57 -13.24
C GLN A 65 -2.94 -9.65 -13.22
N VAL A 66 -2.75 -8.47 -13.80
CA VAL A 66 -3.77 -7.45 -13.98
C VAL A 66 -4.28 -7.55 -15.41
N SER A 67 -5.60 -7.64 -15.60
CA SER A 67 -6.25 -7.66 -16.90
C SER A 67 -7.39 -6.67 -16.99
N LYS A 68 -7.66 -6.23 -18.22
CA LYS A 68 -8.85 -5.47 -18.57
C LYS A 68 -9.89 -6.42 -19.14
N GLU A 69 -11.17 -6.16 -18.90
CA GLU A 69 -12.25 -6.87 -19.59
C GLU A 69 -12.50 -6.24 -20.97
N ASN A 70 -12.36 -4.91 -21.07
CA ASN A 70 -12.46 -4.12 -22.30
C ASN A 70 -11.36 -3.04 -22.39
N LYS A 71 -11.07 -2.56 -23.61
CA LYS A 71 -9.99 -1.58 -23.86
C LYS A 71 -10.21 -0.25 -23.15
N ASP A 72 -11.46 0.18 -23.06
CA ASP A 72 -11.87 1.45 -22.45
C ASP A 72 -11.98 1.37 -20.93
N ASP A 73 -11.80 0.18 -20.36
CA ASP A 73 -11.90 -0.01 -18.92
C ASP A 73 -10.77 0.68 -18.18
N LEU A 74 -11.18 1.33 -17.09
CA LEU A 74 -10.32 1.95 -16.11
C LEU A 74 -10.31 1.17 -14.79
N ILE A 75 -11.04 0.04 -14.73
CA ILE A 75 -10.96 -0.96 -13.67
C ILE A 75 -10.29 -2.20 -14.26
N TYR A 76 -9.37 -2.77 -13.50
CA TYR A 76 -8.63 -3.95 -13.90
C TYR A 76 -8.85 -5.05 -12.88
N SER A 77 -9.12 -6.26 -13.36
CA SER A 77 -9.23 -7.45 -12.51
C SER A 77 -7.83 -8.00 -12.20
N VAL A 78 -7.64 -8.52 -10.99
CA VAL A 78 -6.40 -9.15 -10.55
C VAL A 78 -6.66 -10.64 -10.37
N GLN A 79 -6.08 -11.44 -11.26
CA GLN A 79 -6.32 -12.88 -11.33
C GLN A 79 -5.05 -13.66 -11.03
N GLN A 80 -5.20 -14.81 -10.37
CA GLN A 80 -4.11 -15.77 -10.21
C GLN A 80 -3.90 -16.50 -11.53
N THR A 81 -2.64 -16.70 -11.91
CA THR A 81 -2.29 -17.36 -13.17
C THR A 81 -1.48 -18.61 -12.93
N ASP A 82 -1.89 -19.73 -13.52
CA ASP A 82 -1.17 -21.00 -13.43
C ASP A 82 0.11 -21.03 -14.28
N ARG A 83 0.26 -20.08 -15.21
CA ARG A 83 1.42 -19.96 -16.10
C ARG A 83 2.59 -19.28 -15.37
N SER A 84 3.41 -20.10 -14.73
CA SER A 84 4.67 -19.68 -14.07
C SER A 84 5.79 -19.27 -15.05
N ASN A 85 5.63 -19.53 -16.36
CA ASN A 85 6.76 -19.58 -17.30
C ASN A 85 6.57 -18.85 -18.65
N GLU A 86 5.56 -17.99 -18.82
CA GLU A 86 5.64 -17.09 -19.99
C GLU A 86 6.81 -16.13 -19.76
N SER A 87 7.83 -16.29 -20.62
CA SER A 87 9.02 -15.45 -20.63
C SER A 87 8.58 -14.00 -20.51
N ILE A 88 9.21 -13.28 -19.58
CA ILE A 88 8.98 -11.85 -19.35
C ILE A 88 9.29 -11.13 -20.67
N LYS A 89 8.32 -11.05 -21.58
CA LYS A 89 8.46 -10.41 -22.89
C LYS A 89 8.64 -8.93 -22.60
N GLN A 90 9.90 -8.50 -22.67
CA GLN A 90 10.40 -7.13 -22.58
C GLN A 90 9.65 -6.24 -21.57
N ARG A 91 10.21 -6.14 -20.36
CA ARG A 91 9.78 -5.14 -19.36
C ARG A 91 9.87 -3.77 -20.02
N ALA A 92 8.73 -3.19 -20.39
CA ALA A 92 8.68 -1.82 -20.85
C ALA A 92 9.34 -0.94 -19.79
N VAL A 93 10.39 -0.20 -20.17
CA VAL A 93 11.08 0.73 -19.27
C VAL A 93 10.06 1.74 -18.80
N ILE A 94 9.79 1.79 -17.50
CA ILE A 94 8.89 2.79 -16.90
C ILE A 94 9.73 3.93 -16.37
N LYS A 95 9.46 5.14 -16.86
CA LYS A 95 10.21 6.35 -16.49
C LYS A 95 9.57 7.06 -15.30
N ASP A 96 8.26 7.20 -15.33
CA ASP A 96 7.48 7.95 -14.34
C ASP A 96 6.03 7.43 -14.26
N GLU A 97 5.22 8.08 -13.42
CA GLU A 97 3.80 7.74 -13.22
C GLU A 97 2.95 7.92 -14.48
N THR A 98 3.20 8.97 -15.26
CA THR A 98 2.44 9.26 -16.50
C THR A 98 2.75 8.21 -17.57
N ASP A 99 4.03 7.86 -17.71
CA ASP A 99 4.50 6.79 -18.56
C ASP A 99 3.93 5.42 -18.13
N PHE A 100 3.84 5.16 -16.82
CA PHE A 100 3.19 3.96 -16.28
C PHE A 100 1.71 3.86 -16.71
N TRP A 101 0.91 4.89 -16.43
CA TRP A 101 -0.52 4.85 -16.73
C TRP A 101 -0.82 4.83 -18.22
N SER A 102 -0.09 5.60 -19.03
CA SER A 102 -0.27 5.60 -20.49
C SER A 102 0.01 4.21 -21.08
N LYS A 103 1.12 3.57 -20.68
CA LYS A 103 1.45 2.20 -21.10
C LYS A 103 0.43 1.18 -20.63
N LEU A 104 -0.05 1.30 -19.40
CA LEU A 104 -1.04 0.36 -18.87
C LEU A 104 -2.38 0.48 -19.62
N ARG A 105 -2.83 1.69 -19.93
CA ARG A 105 -4.07 1.94 -20.68
C ARG A 105 -4.01 1.37 -22.10
N LEU A 106 -2.87 1.50 -22.76
CA LEU A 106 -2.63 0.99 -24.13
C LEU A 106 -2.39 -0.51 -24.19
N SER A 107 -2.08 -1.16 -23.05
CA SER A 107 -1.88 -2.61 -23.00
C SER A 107 -3.19 -3.34 -23.28
N LYS A 108 -3.20 -4.14 -24.35
CA LYS A 108 -4.32 -5.04 -24.67
C LYS A 108 -4.34 -6.31 -23.83
N ASN A 109 -3.23 -6.63 -23.13
CA ASN A 109 -3.00 -7.93 -22.50
C ASN A 109 -2.66 -7.82 -21.00
N TYR A 110 -2.74 -8.99 -20.35
CA TYR A 110 -2.35 -9.24 -18.97
C TYR A 110 -0.96 -8.71 -18.63
N ARG A 111 -0.84 -8.06 -17.46
CA ARG A 111 0.44 -7.59 -16.91
C ARG A 111 0.71 -8.21 -15.55
N GLN A 112 1.88 -8.82 -15.36
CA GLN A 112 2.30 -9.30 -14.05
C GLN A 112 2.44 -8.16 -13.04
N LEU A 113 1.98 -8.40 -11.80
CA LEU A 113 2.13 -7.42 -10.72
C LEU A 113 3.60 -7.16 -10.36
N ASN A 114 4.50 -8.13 -10.59
CA ASN A 114 5.91 -8.07 -10.20
C ASN A 114 6.14 -7.75 -8.71
N ILE A 115 5.21 -8.14 -7.85
CA ILE A 115 5.34 -7.98 -6.39
C ILE A 115 5.55 -9.33 -5.71
N SER A 116 6.05 -9.25 -4.49
CA SER A 116 6.05 -10.36 -3.56
C SER A 116 5.59 -9.91 -2.18
N ILE A 117 4.86 -10.78 -1.48
CA ILE A 117 4.41 -10.55 -0.11
C ILE A 117 4.87 -11.74 0.72
N VAL A 118 5.69 -11.48 1.73
CA VAL A 118 6.16 -12.49 2.67
C VAL A 118 5.45 -12.26 4.00
N PRO A 119 4.40 -13.03 4.32
CA PRO A 119 3.71 -12.91 5.59
C PRO A 119 4.62 -13.32 6.75
N ASN A 120 4.32 -12.85 7.95
CA ASN A 120 5.02 -13.20 9.18
C ASN A 120 6.53 -12.89 9.15
N LYS A 121 6.92 -11.85 8.41
CA LYS A 121 8.30 -11.36 8.31
C LYS A 121 8.31 -9.86 8.53
N SER A 122 9.38 -9.39 9.17
CA SER A 122 9.65 -7.97 9.40
C SER A 122 11.15 -7.71 9.37
N PHE A 123 11.54 -6.54 8.90
CA PHE A 123 12.90 -6.01 9.08
C PHE A 123 13.08 -5.34 10.43
N PHE A 124 12.01 -5.04 11.17
CA PHE A 124 12.14 -4.55 12.53
C PHE A 124 12.58 -5.69 13.47
N ILE A 125 13.55 -5.42 14.33
CA ILE A 125 13.92 -6.25 15.48
C ILE A 125 13.18 -5.78 16.71
N GLU A 126 12.75 -6.75 17.51
CA GLU A 126 12.29 -6.45 18.85
C GLU A 126 13.47 -5.96 19.69
N LYS A 127 13.41 -4.72 20.17
CA LYS A 127 14.43 -4.11 21.02
C LYS A 127 13.80 -3.58 22.29
N LYS A 128 14.37 -3.96 23.44
CA LYS A 128 13.91 -3.46 24.75
C LYS A 128 14.34 -2.02 25.03
N SER A 129 15.41 -1.54 24.38
CA SER A 129 15.94 -0.18 24.59
C SER A 129 14.93 0.88 24.16
N HIS A 130 14.71 1.87 25.02
CA HIS A 130 13.91 3.07 24.72
C HIS A 130 14.62 4.03 23.78
N GLU A 131 15.84 3.75 23.32
CA GLU A 131 16.50 4.60 22.33
C GLU A 131 16.00 4.38 20.91
N TYR A 132 15.49 3.18 20.63
CA TYR A 132 15.07 2.78 19.29
C TYR A 132 13.54 2.69 19.22
N PHE A 133 12.96 3.18 18.13
CA PHE A 133 11.59 2.86 17.78
C PHE A 133 11.49 1.41 17.29
N ASP A 134 10.54 0.68 17.86
CA ASP A 134 10.26 -0.72 17.58
C ASP A 134 8.76 -0.90 17.31
N ILE A 135 8.43 -1.23 16.06
CA ILE A 135 7.05 -1.43 15.60
C ILE A 135 6.33 -2.56 16.35
N HIS A 136 7.08 -3.52 16.92
CA HIS A 136 6.51 -4.67 17.63
C HIS A 136 5.88 -4.28 18.98
N ARG A 137 6.14 -3.07 19.47
CA ARG A 137 5.49 -2.52 20.69
C ARG A 137 4.07 -2.03 20.45
N ILE A 138 3.72 -1.66 19.22
CA ILE A 138 2.46 -0.99 18.87
C ILE A 138 1.22 -1.78 19.31
N PRO A 139 1.10 -3.10 19.05
CA PRO A 139 -0.10 -3.84 19.44
C PRO A 139 -0.37 -3.83 20.95
N LYS A 140 0.68 -3.75 21.79
CA LYS A 140 0.55 -3.70 23.25
C LYS A 140 0.20 -2.30 23.77
N GLN A 141 0.49 -1.26 22.99
CA GLN A 141 0.20 0.14 23.31
C GLN A 141 -1.15 0.62 22.74
N SER A 142 -1.79 -0.19 21.89
CA SER A 142 -3.09 0.11 21.29
C SER A 142 -4.23 -0.67 21.95
N LEU A 143 -5.46 -0.39 21.50
CA LEU A 143 -6.66 -1.12 21.93
C LEU A 143 -6.63 -2.61 21.55
N LEU A 144 -5.73 -3.03 20.65
CA LEU A 144 -5.52 -4.44 20.31
C LEU A 144 -5.14 -5.30 21.52
N ARG A 145 -4.57 -4.69 22.59
CA ARG A 145 -4.29 -5.37 23.86
C ARG A 145 -5.53 -5.99 24.50
N ILE A 146 -6.71 -5.39 24.31
CA ILE A 146 -7.98 -5.86 24.89
C ILE A 146 -8.43 -7.18 24.25
N GLY A 147 -8.19 -7.35 22.94
CA GLY A 147 -8.51 -8.58 22.21
C GLY A 147 -7.55 -9.75 22.48
N GLU A 148 -6.64 -9.57 23.44
CA GLU A 148 -5.63 -10.52 23.88
C GLU A 148 -4.81 -11.14 22.72
N LYS A 149 -4.19 -12.31 22.97
CA LYS A 149 -3.31 -12.97 22.01
C LYS A 149 -4.01 -13.28 20.68
N LYS A 150 -5.30 -13.59 20.68
CA LYS A 150 -6.06 -14.03 19.49
C LYS A 150 -6.23 -12.93 18.45
N VAL A 151 -6.45 -11.69 18.88
CA VAL A 151 -6.58 -10.54 17.96
C VAL A 151 -5.20 -10.04 17.54
N ILE A 152 -4.25 -9.94 18.49
CA ILE A 152 -2.87 -9.53 18.19
C ILE A 152 -2.21 -10.49 17.19
N SER A 153 -2.47 -11.81 17.30
CA SER A 153 -1.93 -12.80 16.36
C SER A 153 -2.45 -12.66 14.92
N GLN A 154 -3.51 -11.87 14.69
CA GLN A 154 -4.00 -11.55 13.34
C GLN A 154 -3.29 -10.33 12.75
N CYS A 155 -2.66 -9.50 13.59
CA CYS A 155 -1.94 -8.29 13.21
C CYS A 155 -0.45 -8.58 13.00
N VAL A 156 -0.14 -9.51 12.09
CA VAL A 156 1.25 -9.93 11.85
C VAL A 156 1.90 -9.05 10.80
N PRO A 157 3.13 -8.55 11.01
CA PRO A 157 3.85 -7.83 9.98
C PRO A 157 4.17 -8.74 8.79
N HIS A 158 4.21 -8.12 7.62
CA HIS A 158 4.64 -8.75 6.37
C HIS A 158 5.63 -7.84 5.64
N VAL A 159 6.50 -8.45 4.85
CA VAL A 159 7.41 -7.72 3.94
C VAL A 159 6.79 -7.71 2.55
N LYS A 160 6.58 -6.52 1.99
CA LYS A 160 6.21 -6.33 0.58
C LYS A 160 7.48 -5.99 -0.21
N ARG A 161 7.62 -6.57 -1.41
CA ARG A 161 8.72 -6.27 -2.33
C ARG A 161 8.19 -5.97 -3.71
N ALA A 162 8.64 -4.86 -4.29
CA ALA A 162 8.57 -4.62 -5.73
C ALA A 162 9.82 -5.24 -6.38
N ASN A 163 9.64 -6.11 -7.38
CA ASN A 163 10.74 -6.81 -8.03
C ASN A 163 11.30 -6.06 -9.26
N SER A 164 10.58 -5.06 -9.74
CA SER A 164 11.01 -4.17 -10.83
C SER A 164 10.22 -2.86 -10.82
N PRO A 165 10.69 -1.81 -11.52
CA PRO A 165 9.88 -0.63 -11.80
C PRO A 165 8.52 -0.98 -12.41
N GLY A 166 7.47 -0.26 -11.99
CA GLY A 166 6.09 -0.54 -12.41
C GLY A 166 5.46 -1.78 -11.79
N ALA A 167 6.00 -2.27 -10.67
CA ALA A 167 5.30 -3.24 -9.85
C ALA A 167 4.00 -2.62 -9.30
N ILE A 168 2.95 -3.42 -9.20
CA ILE A 168 1.61 -2.96 -8.86
C ILE A 168 1.19 -3.64 -7.56
N PHE A 169 0.79 -2.83 -6.58
CA PHE A 169 0.04 -3.31 -5.42
C PHE A 169 -1.45 -3.00 -5.68
N PRO A 170 -2.30 -4.03 -5.80
CA PRO A 170 -3.73 -3.83 -6.03
C PRO A 170 -4.41 -3.02 -4.92
N LEU A 171 -5.58 -2.46 -5.25
CA LEU A 171 -6.42 -1.78 -4.27
C LEU A 171 -6.78 -2.75 -3.15
N SER A 172 -6.48 -2.34 -1.92
CA SER A 172 -6.77 -3.12 -0.72
C SER A 172 -7.16 -2.19 0.42
N CYS A 173 -7.96 -2.71 1.34
CA CYS A 173 -8.13 -2.11 2.65
C CYS A 173 -7.59 -3.03 3.75
N ALA A 174 -7.20 -2.42 4.86
CA ALA A 174 -6.76 -3.18 6.02
C ALA A 174 -7.91 -4.04 6.57
N LYS A 175 -7.58 -5.27 6.95
CA LYS A 175 -8.54 -6.23 7.52
C LYS A 175 -9.23 -5.64 8.73
N GLN A 176 -10.53 -5.92 8.88
CA GLN A 176 -11.36 -5.44 9.99
C GLN A 176 -11.35 -3.91 10.16
N HIS A 177 -11.01 -3.16 9.09
CA HIS A 177 -10.86 -1.70 9.12
C HIS A 177 -9.85 -1.19 10.16
N LEU A 178 -8.86 -2.01 10.51
CA LEU A 178 -7.76 -1.59 11.37
C LEU A 178 -6.85 -0.60 10.64
N SER A 179 -6.10 0.21 11.39
CA SER A 179 -5.07 1.05 10.80
C SER A 179 -3.86 0.20 10.39
N SER A 180 -3.27 0.48 9.22
CA SER A 180 -2.02 -0.12 8.77
C SER A 180 -0.87 0.88 8.84
N ILE A 181 0.33 0.37 9.10
CA ILE A 181 1.57 1.15 9.10
C ILE A 181 2.52 0.50 8.09
N ASP A 182 2.87 1.25 7.04
CA ASP A 182 3.79 0.80 5.99
C ASP A 182 5.10 1.60 6.08
N TYR A 183 6.21 0.90 6.35
CA TYR A 183 7.55 1.47 6.38
C TYR A 183 8.31 1.12 5.09
N HIS A 184 8.78 2.14 4.37
CA HIS A 184 9.62 1.96 3.19
C HIS A 184 11.08 1.86 3.63
N HIS A 185 11.68 0.69 3.44
CA HIS A 185 13.01 0.37 3.96
C HIS A 185 14.14 0.76 3.01
N GLU A 186 14.00 0.40 1.72
CA GLU A 186 14.97 0.70 0.66
C GLU A 186 14.32 0.47 -0.72
N GLY A 187 14.92 1.05 -1.76
CA GLY A 187 14.49 0.90 -3.15
C GLY A 187 14.20 2.23 -3.85
N GLY A 188 13.47 2.17 -4.96
CA GLY A 188 12.97 3.36 -5.63
C GLY A 188 11.66 3.85 -5.00
N ASN A 189 11.24 5.05 -5.36
CA ASN A 189 10.04 5.67 -4.81
C ASN A 189 8.78 4.82 -5.04
N HIS A 190 7.89 4.82 -4.05
CA HIS A 190 6.56 4.21 -4.13
C HIS A 190 5.49 5.29 -4.26
N GLN A 191 4.67 5.19 -5.30
CA GLN A 191 3.51 6.04 -5.49
C GLN A 191 2.27 5.36 -4.92
N TRP A 192 1.60 6.03 -3.99
CA TRP A 192 0.34 5.56 -3.40
C TRP A 192 -0.84 6.42 -3.84
N TYR A 193 -1.99 5.76 -3.98
CA TYR A 193 -3.29 6.39 -4.15
C TYR A 193 -4.16 5.94 -2.99
N VAL A 194 -4.66 6.91 -2.21
CA VAL A 194 -5.39 6.67 -0.98
C VAL A 194 -6.80 7.19 -1.16
N ILE A 195 -7.79 6.32 -0.95
CA ILE A 195 -9.21 6.68 -0.99
C ILE A 195 -9.69 6.75 0.47
N PRO A 196 -10.14 7.92 0.96
CA PRO A 196 -10.65 8.05 2.33
C PRO A 196 -11.83 7.13 2.60
N ALA A 197 -11.99 6.72 3.86
CA ALA A 197 -13.03 5.75 4.23
C ALA A 197 -14.46 6.23 3.93
N TYR A 198 -14.71 7.55 3.97
CA TYR A 198 -16.03 8.11 3.66
C TYR A 198 -16.43 7.97 2.18
N GLU A 199 -15.46 7.80 1.27
CA GLU A 199 -15.69 7.56 -0.16
C GLU A 199 -16.03 6.09 -0.48
N ARG A 200 -15.93 5.19 0.50
CA ARG A 200 -16.11 3.75 0.30
C ARG A 200 -17.45 3.42 -0.36
N LYS A 201 -18.55 4.03 0.08
CA LYS A 201 -19.89 3.76 -0.48
C LYS A 201 -20.01 4.23 -1.94
N ALA A 202 -19.40 5.38 -2.27
CA ALA A 202 -19.39 5.89 -3.64
C ALA A 202 -18.57 4.95 -4.55
N LEU A 203 -17.41 4.50 -4.08
CA LEU A 203 -16.57 3.52 -4.77
C LEU A 203 -17.27 2.16 -4.96
N GLU A 204 -17.95 1.64 -3.94
CA GLU A 204 -18.78 0.44 -4.01
C GLU A 204 -19.88 0.57 -5.06
N THR A 205 -20.54 1.72 -5.12
CA THR A 205 -21.62 1.98 -6.07
C THR A 205 -21.07 2.05 -7.50
N LEU A 206 -19.93 2.70 -7.70
CA LEU A 206 -19.23 2.75 -8.98
C LEU A 206 -18.87 1.34 -9.48
N ILE A 207 -18.26 0.52 -8.63
CA ILE A 207 -17.80 -0.82 -9.02
C ILE A 207 -18.98 -1.77 -9.29
N LYS A 208 -20.08 -1.65 -8.53
CA LYS A 208 -21.31 -2.41 -8.80
C LYS A 208 -21.96 -2.04 -10.13
N LYS A 209 -21.93 -0.76 -10.53
CA LYS A 209 -22.43 -0.31 -11.85
C LYS A 209 -21.65 -0.94 -12.99
N GLU A 210 -20.36 -1.20 -12.78
CA GLU A 210 -19.49 -1.92 -13.71
C GLU A 210 -19.66 -3.46 -13.63
N ASN A 211 -20.73 -3.96 -12.99
CA ASN A 211 -21.08 -5.39 -12.86
C ASN A 211 -20.03 -6.28 -12.17
N LEU A 212 -19.17 -5.71 -11.34
CA LEU A 212 -18.11 -6.44 -10.66
C LEU A 212 -18.55 -6.85 -9.24
N SER A 213 -18.70 -8.15 -8.97
CA SER A 213 -18.86 -8.67 -7.60
C SER A 213 -17.51 -8.70 -6.87
N VAL A 214 -17.01 -7.53 -6.47
CA VAL A 214 -15.66 -7.41 -5.92
C VAL A 214 -15.68 -7.09 -4.43
N CYS A 215 -14.90 -7.87 -3.68
CA CYS A 215 -14.55 -7.56 -2.30
C CYS A 215 -13.19 -6.83 -2.26
N PHE A 216 -13.18 -5.60 -1.72
CA PHE A 216 -11.98 -4.76 -1.58
C PHE A 216 -10.91 -5.36 -0.67
N ASP A 217 -11.29 -6.26 0.24
CA ASP A 217 -10.38 -6.85 1.22
C ASP A 217 -9.39 -7.85 0.60
N HIS A 218 -9.60 -8.26 -0.66
CA HIS A 218 -8.84 -9.34 -1.29
C HIS A 218 -7.79 -8.90 -2.32
N GLY A 219 -7.69 -7.59 -2.62
CA GLY A 219 -6.71 -7.12 -3.60
C GLY A 219 -6.98 -7.63 -5.02
N ASN A 220 -8.25 -7.81 -5.35
CA ASN A 220 -8.70 -8.42 -6.61
C ASN A 220 -8.94 -7.39 -7.72
N ILE A 221 -8.79 -6.09 -7.42
CA ILE A 221 -8.97 -5.02 -8.38
C ILE A 221 -7.82 -4.01 -8.30
N PHE A 222 -7.56 -3.39 -9.44
CA PHE A 222 -6.71 -2.24 -9.57
C PHE A 222 -7.49 -1.18 -10.36
N ILE A 223 -7.43 0.08 -9.94
CA ILE A 223 -8.26 1.15 -10.50
C ILE A 223 -7.34 2.25 -11.01
N ASP A 224 -7.61 2.70 -12.23
CA ASP A 224 -7.00 3.91 -12.77
C ASP A 224 -7.60 5.15 -12.07
N PRO A 225 -6.78 6.04 -11.49
CA PRO A 225 -7.26 7.25 -10.84
C PRO A 225 -8.14 8.15 -11.72
N LEU A 226 -8.00 8.09 -13.04
CA LEU A 226 -8.86 8.83 -13.96
C LEU A 226 -10.34 8.46 -13.82
N LEU A 227 -10.64 7.21 -13.43
CA LEU A 227 -12.02 6.80 -13.16
C LEU A 227 -12.58 7.49 -11.91
N LEU A 228 -11.74 7.67 -10.89
CA LEU A 228 -12.11 8.36 -9.66
C LEU A 228 -12.40 9.84 -9.95
N ASP A 229 -11.51 10.49 -10.73
CA ASP A 229 -11.71 11.87 -11.19
C ASP A 229 -13.05 12.03 -11.96
N LYS A 230 -13.35 11.12 -12.91
CA LYS A 230 -14.59 11.14 -13.70
C LYS A 230 -15.86 10.98 -12.85
N ASN A 231 -15.77 10.28 -11.74
CA ASN A 231 -16.91 9.98 -10.86
C ASN A 231 -16.91 10.84 -9.58
N HIS A 232 -16.06 11.87 -9.52
CA HIS A 232 -15.92 12.77 -8.37
C HIS A 232 -15.64 12.05 -7.05
N ILE A 233 -14.96 10.90 -7.10
CA ILE A 233 -14.51 10.18 -5.91
C ILE A 233 -13.20 10.80 -5.44
N ARG A 234 -13.17 11.32 -4.22
CA ARG A 234 -11.95 11.91 -3.67
C ARG A 234 -10.89 10.84 -3.41
N TYR A 235 -9.66 11.17 -3.80
CA TYR A 235 -8.48 10.37 -3.48
C TYR A 235 -7.26 11.29 -3.33
N HIS A 236 -6.24 10.77 -2.65
CA HIS A 236 -5.02 11.50 -2.34
C HIS A 236 -3.80 10.73 -2.78
N ARG A 237 -2.68 11.45 -2.96
CA ARG A 237 -1.42 10.89 -3.46
C ARG A 237 -0.32 10.98 -2.40
N ILE A 238 0.48 9.92 -2.31
CA ILE A 238 1.70 9.90 -1.49
C ILE A 238 2.86 9.45 -2.37
N LEU A 239 3.91 10.26 -2.43
CA LEU A 239 5.22 9.82 -2.88
C LEU A 239 6.03 9.43 -1.64
N GLN A 240 6.24 8.12 -1.46
CA GLN A 240 7.05 7.57 -0.40
C GLN A 240 8.44 7.27 -0.96
N SER A 241 9.41 8.09 -0.57
CA SER A 241 10.84 7.90 -0.82
C SER A 241 11.49 7.26 0.41
N ASN A 242 12.73 6.79 0.26
CA ASN A 242 13.60 6.56 1.41
C ASN A 242 13.91 7.87 2.13
#